data_AF-U2J6V5-F1
#
_entry.id   AF-U2J6V5-F1
#
_cell.length_a   1.000
_cell.length_b   1.000
_cell.length_c   1.000
_cell.angle_alpha   90.00
_cell.angle_beta   90.00
_cell.angle_gamma   90.00
#
_symmetry.space_group_name_H-M   'P 1'
#
loop_
_entity.id
_entity.type
_entity.pdbx_description
1 polymer ?
#
loop_
_entity_poly.entity_id
_entity_poly.type
_entity_poly.pdbx_seq_one_letter_code
_entity_poly.pdbx_strand_id
1 'polypeptide(L)'
;MAIPKTIYQTFKSDKLPWLTRFYIWRFLQRNKGWKREFFDDKRISEFFEANFDERTRFAYERLQIGAAKADFFRYAVLYIYGGVYLDMDSNITGSLDKYLLEDDVAILSREKNHPELFAQWALIYGKGHPFLKRTIAYMVDNIEAERFPHDVHATTGPKVYTRAIEDEMRINPDVVYREVGYDYKGVMQIKYKLAKLLLYRNKKNHWNRVQQRIPVARPLDSNAV
;
A
#
# COMPACT_ATOMS: atom_id res chain seq x y z
N MET A 1 15.99 16.35 1.21
CA MET A 1 15.45 14.96 1.22
C MET A 1 14.16 14.92 0.43
N ALA A 2 14.09 14.09 -0.60
CA ALA A 2 12.94 14.02 -1.51
C ALA A 2 11.74 13.25 -0.94
N ILE A 3 11.95 12.39 0.05
CA ILE A 3 10.88 11.66 0.77
C ILE A 3 10.34 12.52 1.92
N PRO A 4 9.05 12.92 1.89
CA PRO A 4 8.44 13.69 2.98
C PRO A 4 8.34 12.90 4.30
N LYS A 5 8.48 13.59 5.43
CA LYS A 5 8.47 12.99 6.78
C LYS A 5 7.06 12.69 7.31
N THR A 6 6.26 11.99 6.52
CA THR A 6 4.92 11.53 6.91
C THR A 6 4.79 10.02 6.77
N ILE A 7 4.22 9.39 7.78
CA ILE A 7 3.88 7.96 7.83
C ILE A 7 2.36 7.83 7.68
N TYR A 8 1.91 7.24 6.58
CA TYR A 8 0.52 6.96 6.28
C TYR A 8 0.15 5.55 6.71
N GLN A 9 -1.00 5.41 7.35
CA GLN A 9 -1.62 4.12 7.65
C GLN A 9 -3.12 4.19 7.38
N THR A 10 -3.72 3.07 7.00
CA THR A 10 -5.17 2.94 6.90
C THR A 10 -5.70 1.76 7.69
N PHE A 11 -6.92 1.91 8.19
CA PHE A 11 -7.72 0.84 8.75
C PHE A 11 -9.19 1.26 8.76
N LYS A 12 -10.10 0.30 8.92
CA LYS A 12 -11.56 0.58 8.92
C LYS A 12 -12.00 1.57 9.99
N SER A 13 -11.26 1.68 11.10
CA SER A 13 -11.55 2.58 12.21
C SER A 13 -10.28 2.92 12.97
N ASP A 14 -10.27 4.11 13.56
CA ASP A 14 -9.24 4.61 14.49
C ASP A 14 -9.33 3.98 15.89
N LYS A 15 -10.40 3.21 16.19
CA LYS A 15 -10.58 2.44 17.43
C LYS A 15 -9.66 1.22 17.44
N LEU A 16 -8.36 1.47 17.53
CA LEU A 16 -7.32 0.45 17.47
C LEU A 16 -7.11 -0.24 18.83
N PRO A 17 -6.78 -1.54 18.85
CA PRO A 17 -6.39 -2.25 20.06
C PRO A 17 -5.23 -1.54 20.79
N TRP A 18 -5.22 -1.61 22.12
CA TRP A 18 -4.18 -0.96 22.94
C TRP A 18 -2.77 -1.36 22.52
N LEU A 19 -2.57 -2.63 22.15
CA LEU A 19 -1.27 -3.13 21.70
C LEU A 19 -0.84 -2.49 20.38
N THR A 20 -1.76 -2.31 19.42
CA THR A 20 -1.51 -1.59 18.17
C THR A 20 -1.09 -0.14 18.46
N ARG A 21 -1.83 0.53 19.36
CA ARG A 21 -1.50 1.89 19.79
C ARG A 21 -0.12 1.97 20.46
N PHE A 22 0.26 0.95 21.23
CA PHE A 22 1.58 0.85 21.84
C PHE A 22 2.70 0.74 20.80
N TYR A 23 2.56 -0.12 19.78
CA TYR A 23 3.54 -0.20 18.68
C TYR A 23 3.64 1.11 17.91
N ILE A 24 2.51 1.76 17.61
CA ILE A 24 2.47 3.09 16.97
C ILE A 24 3.23 4.12 17.80
N TRP A 25 2.90 4.24 19.08
CA TRP A 25 3.58 5.14 19.99
C TRP A 25 5.09 4.86 20.03
N ARG A 26 5.48 3.59 20.15
CA ARG A 26 6.89 3.18 20.24
C ARG A 26 7.69 3.55 19.00
N PHE A 27 7.15 3.34 17.79
CA PHE A 27 7.89 3.72 16.60
C PHE A 27 7.93 5.25 16.39
N LEU A 28 6.89 5.99 16.79
CA LEU A 28 6.91 7.45 16.73
C LEU A 28 7.91 8.05 17.72
N GLN A 29 8.08 7.46 18.91
CA GLN A 29 9.12 7.90 19.86
C GLN A 29 10.53 7.74 19.31
N ARG A 30 10.77 6.79 18.39
CA ARG A 30 12.05 6.60 17.70
C ARG A 30 12.23 7.52 16.49
N ASN A 31 11.12 8.07 15.99
CA ASN A 31 11.04 8.86 14.77
C ASN A 31 10.33 10.19 15.06
N LYS A 32 10.80 10.94 16.07
CA LYS A 32 10.11 12.13 16.60
C LYS A 32 9.86 13.23 15.56
N GLY A 33 10.67 13.29 14.50
CA GLY A 33 10.51 14.22 13.38
C GLY A 33 9.50 13.77 12.32
N TRP A 34 8.87 12.61 12.49
CA TRP A 34 7.93 12.04 11.53
C TRP A 34 6.49 12.21 12.02
N LYS A 35 5.62 12.73 11.15
CA LYS A 35 4.19 12.85 11.40
C LYS A 35 3.49 11.53 11.04
N ARG A 36 2.48 11.12 11.81
CA ARG A 36 1.57 10.04 11.41
C ARG A 36 0.26 10.61 10.88
N GLU A 37 -0.17 10.12 9.73
CA GLU A 37 -1.48 10.38 9.14
C GLU A 37 -2.28 9.08 9.03
N PHE A 38 -3.52 9.10 9.51
CA PHE A 38 -4.39 7.93 9.52
C PHE A 38 -5.62 8.18 8.65
N PHE A 39 -5.93 7.23 7.76
CA PHE A 39 -7.07 7.30 6.86
C PHE A 39 -8.04 6.15 7.14
N ASP A 40 -9.27 6.50 7.48
CA ASP A 40 -10.40 5.57 7.46
C ASP A 40 -11.06 5.54 6.07
N ASP A 41 -12.06 4.67 5.89
CA ASP A 41 -12.73 4.49 4.60
C ASP A 41 -13.33 5.80 4.06
N LYS A 42 -13.84 6.67 4.96
CA LYS A 42 -14.41 7.97 4.58
C LYS A 42 -13.35 8.92 4.04
N ARG A 43 -12.25 9.11 4.80
CA ARG A 43 -11.14 9.97 4.36
C ARG A 43 -10.48 9.47 3.09
N ILE A 44 -10.45 8.16 2.84
CA ILE A 44 -9.95 7.63 1.58
C ILE A 44 -10.86 8.03 0.43
N SER A 45 -12.19 7.91 0.60
CA SER A 45 -13.14 8.33 -0.43
C SER A 45 -12.97 9.80 -0.81
N GLU A 46 -12.92 10.69 0.21
CA GLU A 46 -12.70 12.13 0.02
C GLU A 46 -11.34 12.41 -0.63
N PHE A 47 -10.31 11.63 -0.29
CA PHE A 47 -8.98 11.75 -0.90
C PHE A 47 -9.00 11.41 -2.40
N PHE A 48 -9.68 10.34 -2.83
CA PHE A 48 -9.79 10.01 -4.25
C PHE A 48 -10.57 11.06 -5.03
N GLU A 49 -11.68 11.56 -4.47
CA GLU A 49 -12.47 12.63 -5.06
C GLU A 49 -11.66 13.91 -5.28
N ALA A 50 -10.79 14.27 -4.32
CA ALA A 50 -10.01 15.50 -4.39
C ALA A 50 -8.74 15.42 -5.26
N ASN A 51 -8.19 14.22 -5.51
CA ASN A 51 -6.83 14.10 -6.08
C ASN A 51 -6.73 13.27 -7.36
N PHE A 52 -7.79 12.57 -7.75
CA PHE A 52 -7.78 11.68 -8.91
C PHE A 52 -8.93 11.97 -9.86
N ASP A 53 -8.75 11.62 -11.13
CA ASP A 53 -9.78 11.73 -12.14
C ASP A 53 -10.94 10.76 -11.89
N GLU A 54 -12.05 10.99 -12.58
CA GLU A 54 -13.26 10.18 -12.45
C GLU A 54 -13.00 8.70 -12.75
N ARG A 55 -12.17 8.41 -13.76
CA ARG A 55 -11.79 7.05 -14.16
C ARG A 55 -11.14 6.29 -12.99
N THR A 56 -10.13 6.89 -12.37
CA THR A 56 -9.38 6.28 -11.27
C THR A 56 -10.24 6.17 -10.01
N ARG A 57 -11.02 7.22 -9.69
CA ARG A 57 -11.98 7.19 -8.57
C ARG A 57 -12.99 6.06 -8.76
N PHE A 58 -13.59 5.95 -9.94
CA PHE A 58 -14.59 4.93 -10.24
C PHE A 58 -14.02 3.51 -10.13
N ALA A 59 -12.79 3.28 -10.60
CA ALA A 59 -12.10 2.01 -10.40
C ALA A 59 -11.93 1.66 -8.91
N TYR A 60 -11.53 2.63 -8.07
CA TYR A 60 -11.45 2.44 -6.62
C TYR A 60 -12.81 2.10 -5.99
N GLU A 61 -13.88 2.82 -6.37
CA GLU A 61 -15.23 2.63 -5.84
C GLU A 61 -15.85 1.27 -6.22
N ARG A 62 -15.42 0.67 -7.33
CA ARG A 62 -15.85 -0.68 -7.73
C ARG A 62 -15.30 -1.77 -6.82
N LEU A 63 -14.18 -1.56 -6.13
CA LEU A 63 -13.56 -2.57 -5.28
C LEU A 63 -14.48 -2.99 -4.12
N GLN A 64 -14.60 -4.31 -3.91
CA GLN A 64 -15.47 -4.88 -2.88
C GLN A 64 -14.67 -5.41 -1.68
N ILE A 65 -13.40 -5.74 -1.89
CA ILE A 65 -12.55 -6.37 -0.89
C ILE A 65 -11.68 -5.32 -0.20
N GLY A 66 -11.78 -5.21 1.13
CA GLY A 66 -11.06 -4.18 1.89
C GLY A 66 -9.53 -4.26 1.76
N ALA A 67 -8.96 -5.45 1.56
CA ALA A 67 -7.53 -5.59 1.27
C ALA A 67 -7.16 -4.93 -0.06
N ALA A 68 -7.96 -5.15 -1.11
CA ALA A 68 -7.75 -4.54 -2.41
C ALA A 68 -7.88 -3.00 -2.36
N LYS A 69 -8.82 -2.48 -1.55
CA LYS A 69 -8.93 -1.03 -1.30
C LYS A 69 -7.69 -0.46 -0.63
N ALA A 70 -7.17 -1.14 0.40
CA ALA A 70 -5.96 -0.73 1.09
C ALA A 70 -4.73 -0.78 0.16
N ASP A 71 -4.65 -1.79 -0.71
CA ASP A 71 -3.60 -1.87 -1.73
C ASP A 71 -3.66 -0.66 -2.70
N PHE A 72 -4.85 -0.30 -3.22
CA PHE A 72 -4.97 0.89 -4.07
C PHE A 72 -4.56 2.16 -3.31
N PHE A 73 -5.11 2.35 -2.12
CA PHE A 73 -4.86 3.54 -1.32
C PHE A 73 -3.37 3.75 -1.02
N ARG A 74 -2.61 2.70 -0.69
CA ARG A 74 -1.18 2.86 -0.34
C ARG A 74 -0.35 3.40 -1.49
N TYR A 75 -0.65 3.02 -2.74
CA TYR A 75 0.02 3.57 -3.90
C TYR A 75 -0.45 4.99 -4.20
N ALA A 76 -1.76 5.22 -4.12
CA ALA A 76 -2.37 6.52 -4.41
C ALA A 76 -1.89 7.62 -3.45
N VAL A 77 -1.88 7.36 -2.14
CA VAL A 77 -1.48 8.34 -1.12
C VAL A 77 -0.01 8.73 -1.28
N LEU A 78 0.87 7.76 -1.56
CA LEU A 78 2.29 8.04 -1.77
C LEU A 78 2.57 8.67 -3.12
N TYR A 79 1.77 8.40 -4.16
CA TYR A 79 1.90 9.09 -5.43
C TYR A 79 1.61 10.59 -5.27
N ILE A 80 0.55 10.94 -4.52
CA ILE A 80 0.14 12.33 -4.32
C ILE A 80 1.02 13.07 -3.31
N TYR A 81 1.36 12.44 -2.19
CA TYR A 81 2.05 13.13 -1.09
C TYR A 81 3.50 12.69 -0.87
N GLY A 82 3.92 11.54 -1.40
CA GLY A 82 5.16 10.88 -0.98
C GLY A 82 5.11 10.43 0.49
N GLY A 83 6.26 10.02 1.01
CA GLY A 83 6.48 9.65 2.40
C GLY A 83 6.63 8.14 2.58
N VAL A 84 6.14 7.65 3.72
CA VAL A 84 6.17 6.24 4.09
C VAL A 84 4.74 5.75 4.26
N TYR A 85 4.39 4.63 3.63
CA TYR A 85 3.19 3.88 3.99
C TYR A 85 3.60 2.66 4.83
N LEU A 86 2.81 2.34 5.85
CA LEU A 86 3.04 1.19 6.72
C LEU A 86 1.72 0.51 7.07
N ASP A 87 1.60 -0.79 6.78
CA ASP A 87 0.44 -1.57 7.16
C ASP A 87 0.18 -1.52 8.68
N MET A 88 -1.10 -1.58 9.06
CA MET A 88 -1.53 -1.41 10.45
C MET A 88 -0.98 -2.48 11.41
N ASP A 89 -0.66 -3.66 10.90
CA ASP A 89 -0.06 -4.76 11.66
C ASP A 89 1.48 -4.74 11.64
N SER A 90 2.10 -3.75 11.00
CA SER A 90 3.55 -3.62 10.86
C SER A 90 4.14 -2.58 11.79
N ASN A 91 5.46 -2.60 11.96
CA ASN A 91 6.17 -1.76 12.92
C ASN A 91 7.53 -1.27 12.37
N ILE A 92 7.96 -0.08 12.80
CA ILE A 92 9.31 0.43 12.52
C ILE A 92 10.17 0.24 13.77
N THR A 93 11.20 -0.59 13.65
CA THR A 93 12.11 -0.92 14.76
C THR A 93 13.28 0.03 14.83
N GLY A 94 13.74 0.55 13.69
CA GLY A 94 14.84 1.50 13.57
C GLY A 94 14.43 2.98 13.51
N SER A 95 15.39 3.81 13.12
CA SER A 95 15.20 5.24 12.87
C SER A 95 15.23 5.48 11.36
N LEU A 96 14.16 6.06 10.82
CA LEU A 96 14.06 6.40 9.39
C LEU A 96 15.10 7.44 8.99
N ASP A 97 15.39 8.42 9.86
CA ASP A 97 16.41 9.45 9.61
C ASP A 97 17.83 8.86 9.50
N LYS A 98 18.10 7.69 10.11
CA LYS A 98 19.37 6.97 9.95
C LYS A 98 19.39 6.01 8.77
N TYR A 99 18.21 5.64 8.27
CA TYR A 99 18.04 4.63 7.23
C TYR A 99 17.93 5.23 5.83
N LEU A 100 17.33 6.42 5.73
CA LEU A 100 17.18 7.18 4.50
C LEU A 100 18.41 8.06 4.27
N LEU A 101 18.84 8.09 3.01
CA LEU A 101 19.85 8.98 2.48
C LEU A 101 19.19 10.25 1.93
N GLU A 102 19.95 11.33 1.76
CA GLU A 102 19.39 12.63 1.37
C GLU A 102 18.82 12.65 -0.06
N ASP A 103 19.40 11.85 -0.94
CA ASP A 103 19.10 11.69 -2.36
C ASP A 103 18.10 10.55 -2.65
N ASP A 104 17.66 9.81 -1.63
CA ASP A 104 16.66 8.77 -1.79
C ASP A 104 15.32 9.36 -2.29
N VAL A 105 14.83 8.81 -3.41
CA VAL A 105 13.50 9.12 -3.99
C VAL A 105 12.55 7.91 -3.99
N ALA A 106 13.07 6.69 -3.88
CA ALA A 106 12.29 5.46 -3.74
C ALA A 106 13.15 4.36 -3.13
N ILE A 107 12.61 3.63 -2.15
CA ILE A 107 13.28 2.46 -1.55
C ILE A 107 12.50 1.20 -1.84
N LEU A 108 13.12 0.30 -2.59
CA LEU A 108 12.55 -1.00 -2.91
C LEU A 108 13.14 -2.08 -2.01
N SER A 109 12.30 -3.02 -1.61
CA SER A 109 12.71 -4.23 -0.91
C SER A 109 11.86 -5.38 -1.41
N ARG A 110 12.43 -6.58 -1.49
CA ARG A 110 11.71 -7.80 -1.84
C ARG A 110 11.18 -8.50 -0.57
N GLU A 111 10.10 -9.26 -0.71
CA GLU A 111 9.58 -10.05 0.41
C GLU A 111 10.51 -11.24 0.70
N LYS A 112 10.85 -11.46 1.96
CA LYS A 112 11.77 -12.56 2.33
C LYS A 112 11.26 -13.95 1.92
N ASN A 113 9.96 -14.18 2.00
CA ASN A 113 9.34 -15.48 1.68
C ASN A 113 8.90 -15.59 0.21
N HIS A 114 8.88 -14.47 -0.51
CA HIS A 114 8.47 -14.36 -1.91
C HIS A 114 9.44 -13.41 -2.63
N PRO A 115 10.72 -13.81 -2.79
CA PRO A 115 11.77 -12.94 -3.31
C PRO A 115 11.50 -12.44 -4.73
N GLU A 116 10.63 -13.12 -5.48
CA GLU A 116 10.14 -12.67 -6.78
C GLU A 116 9.26 -11.42 -6.70
N LEU A 117 8.68 -11.10 -5.53
CA LEU A 117 7.79 -9.97 -5.31
C LEU A 117 8.46 -8.84 -4.55
N PHE A 118 8.19 -7.61 -4.96
CA PHE A 118 8.48 -6.43 -4.14
C PHE A 118 7.50 -6.35 -2.96
N ALA A 119 8.04 -6.02 -1.78
CA ALA A 119 7.26 -5.80 -0.57
C ALA A 119 6.37 -4.58 -0.73
N GLN A 120 5.09 -4.74 -0.35
CA GLN A 120 4.10 -3.66 -0.36
C GLN A 120 3.48 -3.39 1.03
N TRP A 121 3.82 -4.18 2.04
CA TRP A 121 3.35 -4.00 3.42
C TRP A 121 3.96 -2.77 4.10
N ALA A 122 5.09 -2.29 3.57
CA ALA A 122 5.64 -0.97 3.79
C ALA A 122 6.12 -0.42 2.43
N LEU A 123 6.06 0.89 2.24
CA LEU A 123 6.48 1.55 1.00
C LEU A 123 7.15 2.88 1.36
N ILE A 124 8.18 3.28 0.61
CA ILE A 124 8.92 4.53 0.82
C ILE A 124 9.15 5.21 -0.52
N TYR A 125 8.55 6.38 -0.72
CA TYR A 125 8.57 7.08 -2.00
C TYR A 125 8.58 8.60 -1.85
N GLY A 126 9.29 9.27 -2.76
CA GLY A 126 9.06 10.67 -3.07
C GLY A 126 7.74 10.85 -3.83
N LYS A 127 7.20 12.07 -3.80
CA LYS A 127 5.97 12.43 -4.51
C LYS A 127 6.12 12.20 -6.01
N GLY A 128 5.08 11.67 -6.65
CA GLY A 128 4.98 11.56 -8.11
C GLY A 128 5.84 10.47 -8.75
N HIS A 129 6.35 9.51 -7.97
CA HIS A 129 7.30 8.52 -8.48
C HIS A 129 6.72 7.66 -9.63
N PRO A 130 7.45 7.43 -10.75
CA PRO A 130 6.95 6.69 -11.90
C PRO A 130 6.45 5.27 -11.59
N PHE A 131 7.12 4.54 -10.69
CA PHE A 131 6.64 3.23 -10.21
C PHE A 131 5.21 3.25 -9.68
N LEU A 132 4.86 4.26 -8.87
CA LEU A 132 3.52 4.39 -8.31
C LEU A 132 2.49 4.78 -9.38
N LYS A 133 2.87 5.70 -10.27
CA LYS A 133 2.02 6.11 -11.41
C LYS A 133 1.65 4.90 -12.27
N ARG A 134 2.63 4.07 -12.63
CA ARG A 134 2.41 2.87 -13.46
C ARG A 134 1.61 1.80 -12.71
N THR A 135 1.88 1.62 -11.42
CA THR A 135 1.12 0.68 -10.58
C THR A 135 -0.37 1.07 -10.57
N ILE A 136 -0.67 2.35 -10.30
CA ILE A 136 -2.05 2.86 -10.30
C ILE A 136 -2.71 2.65 -11.68
N ALA A 137 -2.01 2.99 -12.76
CA ALA A 137 -2.53 2.80 -14.13
C ALA A 137 -2.88 1.32 -14.40
N TYR A 138 -1.99 0.39 -14.08
CA TYR A 138 -2.25 -1.04 -14.25
C TYR A 138 -3.39 -1.55 -13.37
N MET A 139 -3.54 -1.03 -12.16
CA MET A 139 -4.66 -1.37 -11.29
C MET A 139 -6.00 -0.93 -11.89
N VAL A 140 -6.07 0.31 -12.40
CA VAL A 140 -7.25 0.82 -13.09
C VAL A 140 -7.58 -0.06 -14.30
N ASP A 141 -6.59 -0.36 -15.14
CA ASP A 141 -6.78 -1.21 -16.33
C ASP A 141 -7.22 -2.65 -15.95
N ASN A 142 -6.68 -3.21 -14.87
CA ASN A 142 -7.06 -4.54 -14.37
C ASN A 142 -8.51 -4.58 -13.87
N ILE A 143 -8.94 -3.52 -13.18
CA ILE A 143 -10.30 -3.37 -12.64
C ILE A 143 -11.31 -3.16 -13.77
N GLU A 144 -10.98 -2.27 -14.72
CA GLU A 144 -11.86 -1.96 -15.87
C GLU A 144 -12.07 -3.17 -16.77
N ALA A 145 -10.99 -3.84 -17.15
CA ALA A 145 -11.04 -5.00 -18.03
C ALA A 145 -11.29 -6.32 -17.28
N GLU A 146 -11.57 -6.27 -15.98
CA GLU A 146 -11.88 -7.43 -15.13
C GLU A 146 -10.90 -8.60 -15.31
N ARG A 147 -9.60 -8.28 -15.43
CA ARG A 147 -8.56 -9.25 -15.88
C ARG A 147 -8.33 -10.37 -14.87
N PHE A 148 -8.51 -10.06 -13.59
CA PHE A 148 -8.15 -10.94 -12.47
C PHE A 148 -9.27 -10.97 -11.42
N PRO A 149 -10.50 -11.34 -11.80
CA PRO A 149 -11.70 -11.08 -10.99
C PRO A 149 -11.65 -11.78 -9.62
N HIS A 150 -10.86 -12.84 -9.44
CA HIS A 150 -10.72 -13.57 -8.17
C HIS A 150 -9.27 -13.63 -7.64
N ASP A 151 -8.38 -12.75 -8.12
CA ASP A 151 -6.99 -12.66 -7.65
C ASP A 151 -6.68 -11.21 -7.21
N VAL A 152 -6.79 -10.95 -5.90
CA VAL A 152 -6.44 -9.65 -5.30
C VAL A 152 -4.97 -9.32 -5.55
N HIS A 153 -4.07 -10.30 -5.50
CA HIS A 153 -2.64 -10.05 -5.69
C HIS A 153 -2.32 -9.54 -7.10
N ALA A 154 -2.99 -10.10 -8.11
CA ALA A 154 -2.85 -9.67 -9.50
C ALA A 154 -3.65 -8.41 -9.84
N THR A 155 -4.78 -8.16 -9.17
CA THR A 155 -5.59 -6.96 -9.42
C THR A 155 -4.96 -5.71 -8.82
N THR A 156 -4.67 -5.75 -7.51
CA THR A 156 -4.28 -4.58 -6.72
C THR A 156 -3.04 -4.80 -5.85
N GLY A 157 -2.66 -6.05 -5.59
CA GLY A 157 -1.62 -6.39 -4.62
C GLY A 157 -0.19 -6.49 -5.20
N PRO A 158 0.65 -7.42 -4.70
CA PRO A 158 2.08 -7.38 -4.94
C PRO A 158 2.47 -7.80 -6.36
N LYS A 159 1.63 -8.57 -7.07
CA LYS A 159 1.94 -9.01 -8.45
C LYS A 159 1.83 -7.84 -9.43
N VAL A 160 0.78 -7.02 -9.35
CA VAL A 160 0.63 -5.83 -10.22
C VAL A 160 1.70 -4.78 -9.92
N TYR A 161 2.02 -4.58 -8.65
CA TYR A 161 3.08 -3.68 -8.22
C TYR A 161 4.46 -4.12 -8.73
N THR A 162 4.79 -5.41 -8.59
CA THR A 162 6.05 -5.96 -9.08
C THR A 162 6.15 -5.81 -10.59
N ARG A 163 5.10 -6.20 -11.32
CA ARG A 163 5.04 -6.02 -12.79
C ARG A 163 5.24 -4.56 -13.19
N ALA A 164 4.58 -3.62 -12.50
CA ALA A 164 4.70 -2.20 -12.80
C ALA A 164 6.13 -1.69 -12.56
N ILE A 165 6.79 -2.09 -11.47
CA ILE A 165 8.19 -1.73 -11.23
C ILE A 165 9.09 -2.26 -12.35
N GLU A 166 8.99 -3.55 -12.67
CA GLU A 166 9.85 -4.19 -13.68
C GLU A 166 9.63 -3.60 -15.08
N ASP A 167 8.39 -3.29 -15.44
CA ASP A 167 8.07 -2.64 -16.71
C ASP A 167 8.61 -1.20 -16.75
N GLU A 168 8.49 -0.43 -15.66
CA GLU A 168 9.04 0.92 -15.59
C GLU A 168 10.57 0.92 -15.69
N MET A 169 11.26 0.00 -14.99
CA MET A 169 12.73 -0.15 -15.12
C MET A 169 13.16 -0.47 -16.55
N ARG A 170 12.34 -1.25 -17.28
CA ARG A 170 12.63 -1.59 -18.68
C ARG A 170 12.41 -0.41 -19.63
N ILE A 171 11.36 0.38 -19.39
CA ILE A 171 10.97 1.50 -20.26
C ILE A 171 11.80 2.76 -19.94
N ASN A 172 12.17 2.94 -18.68
CA ASN A 172 12.92 4.07 -18.16
C ASN A 172 14.11 3.57 -17.33
N PRO A 173 15.21 3.15 -17.98
CA PRO A 173 16.38 2.60 -17.30
C PRO A 173 17.06 3.57 -16.32
N ASP A 174 16.85 4.88 -16.52
CA ASP A 174 17.40 5.95 -15.67
C ASP A 174 16.50 6.28 -14.47
N VAL A 175 15.42 5.53 -14.24
CA VAL A 175 14.57 5.72 -13.07
C VAL A 175 15.38 5.55 -11.78
N VAL A 176 15.37 6.58 -10.93
CA VAL A 176 16.18 6.60 -9.71
C VAL A 176 15.46 5.83 -8.60
N TYR A 177 16.13 4.87 -7.99
CA TYR A 177 15.67 4.16 -6.81
C TYR A 177 16.86 3.52 -6.09
N ARG A 178 16.65 3.13 -4.83
CA ARG A 178 17.61 2.31 -4.08
C ARG A 178 16.94 1.01 -3.67
N GLU A 179 17.47 -0.10 -4.15
CA GLU A 179 17.07 -1.42 -3.68
C GLU A 179 17.86 -1.82 -2.43
N VAL A 180 17.17 -2.42 -1.47
CA VAL A 180 17.76 -2.93 -0.23
C VAL A 180 17.45 -4.41 -0.08
N GLY A 181 18.17 -5.08 0.82
CA GLY A 181 17.89 -6.46 1.19
C GLY A 181 16.46 -6.67 1.69
N TYR A 182 16.07 -7.94 1.80
CA TYR A 182 14.71 -8.35 2.14
C TYR A 182 14.14 -7.66 3.38
N ASP A 183 12.85 -7.35 3.33
CA ASP A 183 12.07 -6.74 4.40
C ASP A 183 12.79 -5.54 5.05
N TYR A 184 13.33 -4.64 4.22
CA TYR A 184 14.02 -3.42 4.62
C TYR A 184 15.18 -3.65 5.61
N LYS A 185 15.87 -4.79 5.48
CA LYS A 185 16.97 -5.22 6.38
C LYS A 185 16.55 -5.21 7.86
N GLY A 186 15.26 -5.43 8.14
CA GLY A 186 14.71 -5.50 9.49
C GLY A 186 14.49 -4.16 10.20
N VAL A 187 14.73 -3.02 9.53
CA VAL A 187 14.39 -1.67 10.03
C VAL A 187 12.88 -1.50 10.18
N MET A 188 12.12 -2.21 9.35
CA MET A 188 10.69 -2.40 9.47
C MET A 188 10.39 -3.89 9.60
N GLN A 189 9.28 -4.21 10.26
CA GLN A 189 8.88 -5.59 10.53
C GLN A 189 7.41 -5.77 10.23
N ILE A 190 7.11 -6.80 9.44
CA ILE A 190 5.75 -7.27 9.18
C ILE A 190 5.20 -7.99 10.42
N LYS A 191 3.94 -7.71 10.78
CA LYS A 191 3.17 -8.42 11.81
C LYS A 191 3.84 -8.48 13.19
N TYR A 192 3.60 -7.45 14.00
CA TYR A 192 3.99 -7.49 15.41
C TYR A 192 3.25 -8.59 16.20
N LYS A 193 3.81 -8.99 17.34
CA LYS A 193 3.29 -10.09 18.18
C LYS A 193 1.80 -9.85 18.52
N LEU A 194 0.95 -10.85 18.24
CA LEU A 194 -0.51 -10.84 18.43
C LEU A 194 -1.34 -9.95 17.49
N ALA A 195 -0.74 -9.29 16.48
CA ALA A 195 -1.49 -8.45 15.54
C ALA A 195 -2.65 -9.20 14.87
N LYS A 196 -2.40 -10.45 14.44
CA LYS A 196 -3.42 -11.30 13.80
C LYS A 196 -4.65 -11.55 14.67
N LEU A 197 -4.45 -11.78 15.96
CA LEU A 197 -5.54 -12.05 16.92
C LEU A 197 -6.37 -10.78 17.19
N LEU A 198 -5.70 -9.64 17.31
CA LEU A 198 -6.31 -8.39 17.76
C LEU A 198 -7.00 -7.64 16.62
N LEU A 199 -6.41 -7.63 15.42
CA LEU A 199 -6.93 -6.90 14.26
C LEU A 199 -7.86 -7.76 13.40
N TYR A 200 -7.64 -9.07 13.33
CA TYR A 200 -8.34 -9.97 12.41
C TYR A 200 -9.06 -11.10 13.16
N ARG A 201 -10.02 -10.74 14.03
CA ARG A 201 -10.78 -11.68 14.88
C ARG A 201 -11.62 -12.70 14.09
N ASN A 202 -12.11 -12.36 12.89
CA ASN A 202 -12.99 -13.24 12.11
C ASN A 202 -12.30 -13.81 10.86
N LYS A 203 -11.83 -15.06 10.94
CA LYS A 203 -11.18 -15.78 9.83
C LYS A 203 -12.10 -16.05 8.63
N LYS A 204 -13.43 -16.05 8.79
CA LYS A 204 -14.37 -16.26 7.66
C LYS A 204 -14.35 -15.10 6.68
N ASN A 205 -14.04 -13.89 7.16
CA ASN A 205 -14.01 -12.66 6.36
C ASN A 205 -12.60 -12.30 5.88
N HIS A 206 -11.63 -13.22 6.00
CA HIS A 206 -10.29 -13.00 5.48
C HIS A 206 -10.33 -12.93 3.95
N TRP A 207 -9.65 -11.94 3.36
CA TRP A 207 -9.72 -11.63 1.93
C TRP A 207 -9.45 -12.85 1.04
N ASN A 208 -8.49 -13.72 1.38
CA ASN A 208 -8.21 -14.97 0.64
C ASN A 208 -9.44 -15.86 0.42
N ARG A 209 -10.41 -15.85 1.34
CA ARG A 209 -11.66 -16.62 1.23
C ARG A 209 -12.76 -15.81 0.56
N VAL A 210 -12.77 -14.50 0.77
CA VAL A 210 -13.78 -13.60 0.19
C VAL A 210 -13.61 -13.53 -1.32
N GLN A 211 -12.38 -13.40 -1.83
CA GLN A 211 -12.11 -13.35 -3.27
C GLN A 211 -12.53 -14.61 -4.03
N GLN A 212 -12.70 -15.75 -3.35
CA GLN A 212 -13.19 -16.99 -3.98
C GLN A 212 -14.71 -16.99 -4.16
N ARG A 213 -15.43 -16.05 -3.52
CA ARG A 213 -16.89 -15.99 -3.47
C ARG A 213 -17.47 -14.82 -4.24
N ILE A 214 -16.75 -13.70 -4.24
CA ILE A 214 -17.12 -12.48 -4.95
C ILE A 214 -15.93 -11.99 -5.77
N PRO A 215 -16.15 -11.28 -6.87
CA PRO A 215 -15.06 -10.68 -7.61
C PRO A 215 -14.39 -9.56 -6.79
N VAL A 216 -13.15 -9.22 -7.12
CA VAL A 216 -12.37 -8.16 -6.47
C VAL A 216 -13.04 -6.79 -6.69
N ALA A 217 -13.56 -6.57 -7.90
CA ALA A 217 -14.32 -5.39 -8.29
C ALA A 217 -15.72 -5.79 -8.76
N ARG A 218 -16.72 -4.95 -8.50
CA ARG A 218 -18.08 -5.11 -9.04
C ARG A 218 -18.00 -5.14 -10.58
N PRO A 219 -18.64 -6.11 -11.26
CA PRO A 219 -18.75 -6.08 -12.71
C PRO A 219 -19.46 -4.81 -13.18
N LEU A 220 -19.18 -4.36 -14.40
CA LEU A 220 -20.00 -3.34 -15.04
C LEU A 220 -21.40 -3.94 -15.28
N ASP A 221 -22.46 -3.24 -14.86
CA ASP A 221 -23.82 -3.69 -15.15
C ASP A 221 -24.02 -3.73 -16.67
N SER A 222 -24.29 -4.92 -17.22
CA SER A 222 -24.54 -5.11 -18.65
C SER A 222 -25.83 -4.46 -19.16
N ASN A 223 -26.59 -3.79 -18.29
CA ASN A 223 -27.91 -3.22 -18.57
C ASN A 223 -27.97 -1.69 -18.38
N ALA A 224 -26.82 -1.02 -18.30
CA ALA A 224 -26.74 0.44 -18.32
C ALA A 224 -26.21 0.94 -19.68
N VAL A 225 -26.99 0.70 -20.74
CA VAL A 225 -26.91 1.36 -22.05
C VAL A 225 -28.32 1.73 -22.47
#